data_AF-A0A5B8YZV5-F1
#
_entry.id   AF-A0A5B8YZV5-F1
#
_cell.length_a   1.000
_cell.length_b   1.000
_cell.length_c   1.000
_cell.angle_alpha   90.00
_cell.angle_beta   90.00
_cell.angle_gamma   90.00
#
_symmetry.space_group_name_H-M   'P 1'
#
loop_
_entity.id
_entity.type
_entity.pdbx_description
1 polymer ?
#
loop_
_entity_poly.entity_id
_entity_poly.type
_entity_poly.pdbx_seq_one_letter_code
_entity_poly.pdbx_strand_id
1 'polypeptide(L)'
;MSWFRKRKKVVDERIRNTQNKIYREIYMLIMVICLLSIAAKMYILGLEAKQIMTELIILFVSGIYYTVRAASLGIFSDEVEIHDRNSKVPLSSKNVYFVLSFGLIISIFFGVRSAMIYGEGYLNSIFIFVLVLFSSLMINVPFFLVVIVGSFSAAKSASLKASEKDLDDE
;
A
#
# COMPACT_ATOMS: atom_id res chain seq x y z
N MET A 1 -1.13 5.06 34.26
CA MET A 1 -1.76 4.35 33.13
C MET A 1 -2.66 5.31 32.34
N SER A 2 -2.13 6.03 31.34
CA SER A 2 -2.93 6.89 30.44
C SER A 2 -2.75 6.55 28.96
N TRP A 3 -1.93 5.55 28.64
CA TRP A 3 -1.52 5.23 27.27
C TRP A 3 -2.60 4.52 26.43
N PHE A 4 -3.67 4.03 27.05
CA PHE A 4 -4.79 3.35 26.39
C PHE A 4 -6.05 4.20 26.21
N ARG A 5 -6.03 5.49 26.57
CA ARG A 5 -7.20 6.37 26.39
C ARG A 5 -7.28 6.82 24.93
N LYS A 6 -7.70 5.90 24.03
CA LYS A 6 -8.09 6.26 22.65
C LYS A 6 -9.20 7.31 22.76
N ARG A 7 -8.92 8.55 22.40
CA ARG A 7 -9.98 9.54 22.17
C ARG A 7 -10.91 8.94 21.11
N LYS A 8 -12.20 8.82 21.40
CA LYS A 8 -13.21 8.45 20.39
C LYS A 8 -13.05 9.46 19.25
N LYS A 9 -12.52 9.00 18.12
CA LYS A 9 -12.50 9.80 16.89
C LYS A 9 -13.96 10.01 16.52
N VAL A 10 -14.40 11.27 16.50
CA VAL A 10 -15.71 11.62 15.95
C VAL A 10 -15.62 11.33 14.46
N VAL A 11 -16.23 10.23 14.04
CA VAL A 11 -16.38 9.85 12.63
C VAL A 11 -17.80 10.22 12.27
N ASP A 12 -17.94 10.99 11.19
CA ASP A 12 -19.25 11.40 10.67
C ASP A 12 -20.07 10.16 10.27
N GLU A 13 -21.36 10.15 10.63
CA GLU A 13 -22.29 9.08 10.28
C GLU A 13 -22.49 8.98 8.77
N ARG A 14 -22.39 10.11 8.04
CA ARG A 14 -22.44 10.14 6.57
C ARG A 14 -21.34 9.26 5.97
N ILE A 15 -20.11 9.43 6.45
CA ILE A 15 -18.93 8.69 5.95
C ILE A 15 -19.06 7.20 6.25
N ARG A 16 -19.55 6.84 7.45
CA ARG A 16 -19.80 5.45 7.81
C ARG A 16 -20.88 4.81 6.91
N ASN A 17 -21.94 5.56 6.60
CA ASN A 17 -23.00 5.06 5.73
C ASN A 17 -22.50 4.84 4.30
N THR A 18 -21.70 5.77 3.76
CA THR A 18 -21.12 5.61 2.41
C THR A 18 -20.07 4.49 2.37
N GLN A 19 -19.30 4.26 3.46
CA GLN A 19 -18.41 3.11 3.58
C GLN A 19 -19.15 1.77 3.61
N ASN A 20 -20.37 1.73 4.14
CA ASN A 20 -21.20 0.53 4.10
C ASN A 20 -21.68 0.23 2.67
N LYS A 21 -21.87 1.24 1.82
CA LYS A 21 -22.20 1.04 0.38
C LYS A 21 -21.12 0.29 -0.40
N ILE A 22 -19.87 0.33 0.08
CA ILE A 22 -18.74 -0.39 -0.53
C ILE A 22 -18.40 -1.70 0.21
N TYR A 23 -19.26 -2.13 1.14
CA TYR A 23 -19.08 -3.35 1.94
C TYR A 23 -17.70 -3.43 2.60
N ARG A 24 -17.23 -2.31 3.17
CA ARG A 24 -15.87 -2.17 3.72
C ARG A 24 -15.49 -3.27 4.72
N GLU A 25 -16.42 -3.69 5.57
CA GLU A 25 -16.17 -4.74 6.56
C GLU A 25 -15.94 -6.11 5.91
N ILE A 26 -16.75 -6.46 4.90
CA ILE A 26 -16.59 -7.70 4.13
C ILE A 26 -15.27 -7.66 3.36
N TYR A 27 -14.94 -6.52 2.74
CA TYR A 27 -13.64 -6.33 2.10
C TYR A 27 -12.49 -6.58 3.08
N MET A 28 -12.50 -5.96 4.27
CA MET A 28 -11.47 -6.19 5.28
C MET A 28 -11.37 -7.65 5.71
N LEU A 29 -12.51 -8.34 5.85
CA LEU A 29 -12.56 -9.76 6.20
C LEU A 29 -11.91 -10.62 5.09
N ILE A 30 -12.23 -10.36 3.82
CA ILE A 30 -11.62 -11.07 2.68
C ILE A 30 -10.11 -10.85 2.66
N MET A 31 -9.64 -9.62 2.90
CA MET A 31 -8.21 -9.30 2.95
C MET A 31 -7.50 -10.09 4.05
N VAL A 32 -8.08 -10.16 5.25
CA VAL A 32 -7.52 -10.92 6.39
C VAL A 32 -7.48 -12.42 6.08
N ILE A 33 -8.55 -12.99 5.54
CA ILE A 33 -8.60 -14.41 5.18
C ILE A 33 -7.54 -14.74 4.12
N CYS A 34 -7.39 -13.90 3.09
CA CYS A 34 -6.38 -14.11 2.05
C CYS A 34 -4.95 -14.03 2.63
N LEU A 35 -4.68 -13.08 3.52
CA LEU A 35 -3.37 -12.98 4.18
C LEU A 35 -3.07 -14.19 5.06
N LEU A 36 -4.05 -14.67 5.83
CA LEU A 36 -3.91 -15.89 6.63
C LEU A 36 -3.72 -17.12 5.74
N SER A 37 -4.43 -17.22 4.61
CA SER A 37 -4.25 -18.28 3.63
C SER A 37 -2.83 -18.30 3.06
N ILE A 38 -2.29 -17.14 2.66
CA ILE A 38 -0.90 -17.02 2.17
C ILE A 38 0.08 -17.49 3.24
N ALA A 39 -0.07 -17.02 4.49
CA ALA A 39 0.82 -17.40 5.58
C ALA A 39 0.77 -18.92 5.85
N ALA A 40 -0.43 -19.51 5.86
CA ALA A 40 -0.61 -20.95 6.04
C ALA A 40 0.01 -21.76 4.90
N LYS A 41 -0.22 -21.36 3.64
CA LYS A 41 0.36 -22.02 2.46
C LYS A 41 1.88 -21.94 2.46
N MET A 42 2.45 -20.77 2.77
CA MET A 42 3.90 -20.62 2.89
C MET A 42 4.50 -21.51 3.98
N TYR A 43 3.80 -21.68 5.11
CA TYR A 43 4.27 -22.51 6.22
C TYR A 43 4.20 -24.00 5.89
N ILE A 44 3.10 -24.47 5.29
CA ILE A 44 2.85 -25.90 5.06
C ILE A 44 3.51 -26.40 3.78
N LEU A 45 3.45 -25.62 2.70
CA LEU A 45 3.77 -26.06 1.35
C LEU A 45 5.06 -25.41 0.79
N GLY A 46 5.68 -24.51 1.55
CA GLY A 46 6.90 -23.80 1.16
C GLY A 46 6.66 -22.59 0.25
N LEU A 47 7.74 -22.06 -0.33
CA LEU A 47 7.75 -20.80 -1.09
C LEU A 47 7.41 -20.97 -2.58
N GLU A 48 6.43 -21.81 -2.91
CA GLU A 48 5.99 -21.97 -4.30
C GLU A 48 4.97 -20.90 -4.71
N ALA A 49 5.41 -19.99 -5.59
CA ALA A 49 4.60 -18.86 -6.07
C ALA A 49 3.25 -19.28 -6.71
N LYS A 50 3.20 -20.45 -7.35
CA LYS A 50 1.98 -20.96 -8.00
C LYS A 50 0.85 -21.20 -7.00
N GLN A 51 1.18 -21.56 -5.77
CA GLN A 51 0.20 -21.96 -4.78
C GLN A 51 -0.49 -20.77 -4.10
N ILE A 52 0.17 -19.61 -4.06
CA ILE A 52 -0.37 -18.35 -3.49
C ILE A 52 -0.90 -17.39 -4.57
N MET A 53 -0.79 -17.75 -5.85
CA MET A 53 -1.13 -16.87 -6.97
C MET A 53 -2.60 -16.40 -6.92
N THR A 54 -3.51 -17.29 -6.54
CA THR A 54 -4.94 -16.99 -6.42
C THR A 54 -5.21 -15.92 -5.37
N GLU A 55 -4.60 -16.03 -4.20
CA GLU A 55 -4.74 -15.04 -3.12
C GLU A 55 -4.14 -13.70 -3.51
N LEU A 56 -2.98 -13.71 -4.17
CA LEU A 56 -2.36 -12.49 -4.67
C LEU A 56 -3.27 -11.76 -5.69
N ILE A 57 -3.91 -12.50 -6.60
CA ILE A 57 -4.88 -11.94 -7.55
C ILE A 57 -6.07 -11.34 -6.81
N ILE A 58 -6.64 -12.06 -5.84
CA ILE A 58 -7.78 -11.56 -5.05
C ILE A 58 -7.39 -10.28 -4.32
N LEU A 59 -6.26 -10.27 -3.60
CA LEU A 59 -5.78 -9.09 -2.86
C LEU A 59 -5.57 -7.88 -3.80
N PHE A 60 -4.97 -8.11 -4.98
CA PHE A 60 -4.67 -7.04 -5.91
C PHE A 60 -5.93 -6.48 -6.60
N VAL A 61 -6.77 -7.35 -7.16
CA VAL A 61 -8.01 -6.93 -7.87
C VAL A 61 -8.99 -6.27 -6.91
N SER A 62 -9.18 -6.84 -5.72
CA SER A 62 -10.08 -6.26 -4.71
C SER A 62 -9.57 -4.92 -4.18
N GLY A 63 -8.26 -4.76 -4.00
CA GLY A 63 -7.66 -3.48 -3.60
C GLY A 63 -7.86 -2.39 -4.65
N ILE A 64 -7.71 -2.72 -5.94
CA ILE A 64 -8.02 -1.80 -7.04
C ILE A 64 -9.50 -1.44 -7.04
N TYR A 65 -10.39 -2.43 -6.99
CA TYR A 65 -11.84 -2.22 -6.95
C TYR A 65 -12.24 -1.29 -5.79
N TYR A 66 -11.74 -1.55 -4.58
CA TYR A 66 -12.04 -0.73 -3.41
C TYR A 66 -11.57 0.71 -3.61
N THR A 67 -10.34 0.91 -4.10
CA THR A 67 -9.76 2.25 -4.29
C THR A 67 -10.54 3.05 -5.34
N VAL A 68 -10.83 2.43 -6.48
CA VAL A 68 -11.60 3.06 -7.56
C VAL A 68 -13.01 3.39 -7.09
N ARG A 69 -13.68 2.45 -6.41
CA ARG A 69 -15.03 2.66 -5.90
C ARG A 69 -15.08 3.74 -4.83
N ALA A 70 -14.14 3.75 -3.90
CA ALA A 70 -14.04 4.77 -2.86
C ALA A 70 -13.78 6.17 -3.45
N ALA A 71 -12.93 6.26 -4.47
CA ALA A 71 -12.71 7.51 -5.20
C ALA A 71 -13.97 7.94 -5.97
N SER A 72 -14.67 7.03 -6.65
CA SER A 72 -15.90 7.38 -7.39
C SER A 72 -17.05 7.90 -6.52
N LEU A 73 -17.04 7.58 -5.23
CA LEU A 73 -18.06 7.98 -4.26
C LEU A 73 -17.64 9.19 -3.40
N GLY A 74 -16.49 9.82 -3.69
CA GLY A 74 -16.01 10.97 -2.92
C GLY A 74 -15.43 10.62 -1.52
N ILE A 75 -15.59 9.38 -1.06
CA ILE A 75 -15.22 8.95 0.30
C ILE A 75 -13.69 8.96 0.49
N PHE A 76 -12.94 8.72 -0.57
CA PHE A 76 -11.49 8.59 -0.47
C PHE A 76 -10.82 9.90 0.00
N SER A 77 -11.26 11.05 -0.52
CA SER A 77 -10.81 12.38 -0.06
C SER A 77 -11.20 12.65 1.39
N ASP A 78 -12.42 12.27 1.80
CA ASP A 78 -12.91 12.46 3.16
C ASP A 78 -12.11 11.62 4.16
N GLU A 79 -11.77 10.38 3.79
CA GLU A 79 -10.92 9.50 4.59
C GLU A 79 -9.50 10.06 4.75
N VAL A 80 -8.94 10.65 3.69
CA VAL A 80 -7.64 11.33 3.74
C VAL A 80 -7.70 12.55 4.66
N GLU A 81 -8.73 13.37 4.56
CA GLU A 81 -8.89 14.56 5.40
C GLU A 81 -9.05 14.19 6.88
N ILE A 82 -9.90 13.20 7.19
CA ILE A 82 -10.04 12.68 8.55
C ILE A 82 -8.73 12.11 9.06
N HIS A 83 -7.96 11.43 8.21
CA HIS A 83 -6.65 10.92 8.58
C HIS A 83 -5.70 12.06 8.94
N ASP A 84 -5.58 13.05 8.06
CA ASP A 84 -4.65 14.18 8.20
C ASP A 84 -5.03 15.08 9.37
N ARG A 85 -6.33 15.28 9.65
CA ARG A 85 -6.81 15.99 10.85
C ARG A 85 -6.45 15.26 12.15
N ASN A 86 -6.42 13.93 12.11
CA ASN A 86 -6.20 13.10 13.30
C ASN A 86 -4.75 12.60 13.44
N SER A 87 -3.88 12.85 12.47
CA SER A 87 -2.51 12.33 12.44
C SER A 87 -1.51 13.47 12.27
N LYS A 88 -0.36 13.36 12.93
CA LYS A 88 0.72 14.34 12.81
C LYS A 88 1.44 14.29 11.45
N VAL A 89 1.33 13.16 10.75
CA VAL A 89 2.00 12.92 9.47
C VAL A 89 0.90 12.71 8.43
N PRO A 90 0.86 13.54 7.37
CA PRO A 90 -0.16 13.41 6.34
C PRO A 90 0.03 12.11 5.58
N LEU A 91 -1.08 11.58 5.05
CA LEU A 91 -1.08 10.27 4.40
C LEU A 91 -0.16 10.23 3.16
N SER A 92 -0.05 11.36 2.44
CA SER A 92 0.88 11.51 1.31
C SER A 92 2.35 11.30 1.75
N SER A 93 2.77 11.92 2.86
CA SER A 93 4.13 11.72 3.40
C SER A 93 4.36 10.29 3.85
N LYS A 94 3.34 9.63 4.44
CA LYS A 94 3.45 8.21 4.80
C LYS A 94 3.70 7.32 3.58
N ASN A 95 3.03 7.59 2.47
CA ASN A 95 3.25 6.86 1.22
C ASN A 95 4.68 7.07 0.70
N VAL A 96 5.24 8.28 0.80
CA VAL A 96 6.63 8.55 0.44
C VAL A 96 7.61 7.78 1.34
N TYR A 97 7.41 7.81 2.66
CA TYR A 97 8.25 7.03 3.57
C TYR A 97 8.15 5.53 3.30
N PHE A 98 6.94 5.04 3.00
CA PHE A 98 6.73 3.65 2.63
C PHE A 98 7.50 3.28 1.36
N VAL A 99 7.42 4.10 0.30
CA VAL A 99 8.18 3.91 -0.95
C VAL A 99 9.68 3.88 -0.69
N LEU A 100 10.20 4.81 0.10
CA LEU A 100 11.63 4.90 0.42
C LEU A 100 12.10 3.67 1.20
N SER A 101 11.38 3.29 2.26
CA SER A 101 11.72 2.12 3.07
C SER A 101 11.63 0.83 2.24
N PHE A 102 10.57 0.66 1.46
CA PHE A 102 10.35 -0.53 0.63
C PHE A 102 11.37 -0.64 -0.50
N GLY A 103 11.66 0.46 -1.19
CA GLY A 103 12.68 0.51 -2.24
C GLY A 103 14.09 0.19 -1.71
N LEU A 104 14.41 0.65 -0.50
CA LEU A 104 15.68 0.33 0.16
C LEU A 104 15.78 -1.17 0.50
N ILE A 105 14.74 -1.75 1.12
CA ILE A 105 14.71 -3.17 1.47
C ILE A 105 14.89 -4.05 0.23
N ILE A 106 14.15 -3.75 -0.86
CA ILE A 106 14.26 -4.48 -2.13
C ILE A 106 15.67 -4.35 -2.72
N SER A 107 16.25 -3.16 -2.68
CA SER A 107 17.58 -2.93 -3.26
C SER A 107 18.69 -3.62 -2.49
N ILE A 108 18.58 -3.68 -1.15
CA ILE A 108 19.48 -4.49 -0.32
C ILE A 108 19.31 -5.97 -0.66
N PHE A 109 18.07 -6.46 -0.76
CA PHE A 109 17.81 -7.87 -1.10
C PHE A 109 18.43 -8.26 -2.45
N PHE A 110 18.22 -7.44 -3.49
CA PHE A 110 18.82 -7.70 -4.80
C PHE A 110 20.33 -7.55 -4.80
N GLY A 111 20.87 -6.55 -4.10
CA GLY A 111 22.32 -6.37 -3.94
C GLY A 111 22.96 -7.59 -3.29
N VAL A 112 22.43 -8.07 -2.16
CA VAL A 112 22.95 -9.25 -1.46
C VAL A 112 22.83 -10.49 -2.33
N ARG A 113 21.66 -10.72 -2.94
CA ARG A 113 21.44 -11.86 -3.83
C ARG A 113 22.40 -11.86 -5.01
N SER A 114 22.63 -10.71 -5.63
CA SER A 114 23.55 -10.58 -6.76
C SER A 114 25.00 -10.82 -6.34
N ALA A 115 25.43 -10.30 -5.20
CA ALA A 115 26.78 -10.51 -4.70
C ALA A 115 27.07 -11.97 -4.35
N MET A 116 26.07 -12.72 -3.87
CA MET A 116 26.21 -14.16 -3.58
C MET A 116 26.26 -15.01 -4.86
N ILE A 117 25.51 -14.62 -5.90
CA ILE A 117 25.40 -15.42 -7.13
C ILE A 117 26.54 -15.13 -8.11
N TYR A 118 26.95 -13.86 -8.24
CA TYR A 118 27.89 -13.40 -9.26
C TYR A 118 29.23 -12.91 -8.71
N GLY A 119 29.37 -12.79 -7.39
CA GLY A 119 30.58 -12.29 -6.76
C GLY A 119 31.67 -13.35 -6.67
N GLU A 120 32.68 -13.24 -7.54
CA GLU A 120 33.88 -14.07 -7.47
C GLU A 120 34.97 -13.38 -6.63
N GLY A 121 35.06 -13.77 -5.36
CA GLY A 121 36.04 -13.23 -4.40
C GLY A 121 35.57 -11.95 -3.69
N TYR A 122 36.19 -11.66 -2.54
CA TYR A 122 35.69 -10.66 -1.58
C TYR A 122 35.48 -9.25 -2.17
N LEU A 123 36.48 -8.73 -2.90
CA LEU A 123 36.41 -7.38 -3.48
C LEU A 123 35.37 -7.28 -4.60
N ASN A 124 35.27 -8.32 -5.43
CA ASN A 124 34.31 -8.35 -6.53
C ASN A 124 32.86 -8.48 -6.01
N SER A 125 32.63 -9.31 -4.99
CA SER A 125 31.31 -9.41 -4.34
C SER A 125 30.84 -8.07 -3.76
N ILE A 126 31.74 -7.31 -3.13
CA ILE A 126 31.43 -5.97 -2.61
C ILE A 126 31.11 -5.00 -3.76
N PHE A 127 31.90 -5.03 -4.84
CA PHE A 127 31.67 -4.17 -6.00
C PHE A 127 30.30 -4.46 -6.64
N ILE A 128 29.97 -5.73 -6.86
CA ILE A 128 28.68 -6.16 -7.41
C ILE A 128 27.53 -5.81 -6.47
N PHE A 129 27.69 -5.99 -5.16
CA PHE A 129 26.69 -5.56 -4.16
C PHE A 129 26.37 -4.07 -4.30
N VAL A 130 27.40 -3.22 -4.28
CA VAL A 130 27.26 -1.77 -4.33
C VAL A 130 26.63 -1.33 -5.66
N LEU A 131 27.11 -1.88 -6.78
CA LEU A 131 26.59 -1.59 -8.12
C LEU A 131 25.09 -1.89 -8.18
N VAL A 132 24.69 -3.12 -7.83
CA VAL A 132 23.28 -3.54 -7.91
C VAL A 132 22.41 -2.80 -6.90
N LEU A 133 22.92 -2.50 -5.70
CA LEU A 133 22.19 -1.71 -4.71
C LEU A 133 21.85 -0.31 -5.26
N PHE A 134 22.82 0.41 -5.83
CA PHE A 134 22.58 1.74 -6.38
C PHE A 134 21.73 1.70 -7.66
N SER A 135 21.99 0.77 -8.57
CA SER A 135 21.16 0.60 -9.77
C SER A 135 19.71 0.26 -9.41
N SER A 136 19.50 -0.64 -8.45
CA SER A 136 18.16 -0.99 -7.96
C SER A 136 17.47 0.18 -7.29
N LEU A 137 18.16 0.97 -6.46
CA LEU A 137 17.59 2.18 -5.84
C LEU A 137 17.16 3.19 -6.91
N MET A 138 18.02 3.46 -7.89
CA MET A 138 17.74 4.41 -8.97
C MET A 138 16.55 4.01 -9.84
N ILE A 139 16.30 2.71 -10.02
CA ILE A 139 15.19 2.23 -10.86
C ILE A 139 13.91 2.07 -10.02
N ASN A 140 13.99 1.36 -8.90
CA ASN A 140 12.82 0.93 -8.15
C ASN A 140 12.18 2.07 -7.36
N VAL A 141 12.97 2.99 -6.77
CA VAL A 141 12.41 4.08 -5.96
C VAL A 141 11.57 5.03 -6.83
N PRO A 142 12.05 5.56 -7.97
CA PRO A 142 11.21 6.39 -8.85
C PRO A 142 10.00 5.65 -9.40
N PHE A 143 10.18 4.38 -9.78
CA PHE A 143 9.07 3.55 -10.26
C PHE A 143 7.95 3.42 -9.21
N PHE A 144 8.30 3.04 -7.97
CA PHE A 144 7.32 2.94 -6.89
C PHE A 144 6.73 4.29 -6.47
N LEU A 145 7.50 5.37 -6.57
CA LEU A 145 6.99 6.71 -6.31
C LEU A 145 5.88 7.07 -7.31
N VAL A 146 6.12 6.86 -8.61
CA VAL A 146 5.11 7.09 -9.65
C VAL A 146 3.88 6.20 -9.43
N VAL A 147 4.08 4.91 -9.19
CA VAL A 147 2.96 3.97 -9.04
C VAL A 147 2.15 4.29 -7.78
N ILE A 148 2.77 4.47 -6.62
CA ILE A 148 2.06 4.62 -5.34
C ILE A 148 1.57 6.05 -5.14
N VAL A 149 2.46 7.04 -5.25
CA VAL A 149 2.10 8.45 -5.01
C VAL A 149 1.25 8.98 -6.18
N GLY A 150 1.56 8.58 -7.41
CA GLY A 150 0.75 8.94 -8.58
C GLY A 150 -0.66 8.38 -8.51
N SER A 151 -0.82 7.08 -8.21
CA SER A 151 -2.15 6.49 -8.03
C SER A 151 -2.93 7.11 -6.87
N PHE A 152 -2.24 7.42 -5.75
CA PHE A 152 -2.85 8.12 -4.62
C PHE A 152 -3.36 9.50 -5.00
N SER A 153 -2.55 10.30 -5.71
CA SER A 153 -2.93 11.63 -6.17
C SER A 153 -4.09 11.59 -7.16
N ALA A 154 -4.07 10.62 -8.09
CA ALA A 154 -5.14 10.40 -9.05
C ALA A 154 -6.46 10.02 -8.34
N ALA A 155 -6.42 9.07 -7.40
CA ALA A 155 -7.58 8.67 -6.61
C ALA A 155 -8.14 9.84 -5.78
N LYS A 156 -7.26 10.62 -5.13
CA LYS A 156 -7.67 11.82 -4.38
C LYS A 156 -8.37 12.85 -5.29
N SER A 157 -7.78 13.13 -6.45
CA SER A 157 -8.34 14.10 -7.40
C SER A 157 -9.67 13.64 -7.98
N ALA A 158 -9.80 12.35 -8.31
CA ALA A 158 -11.06 11.76 -8.77
C ALA A 158 -12.15 11.83 -7.68
N SER A 159 -11.75 11.60 -6.43
CA SER A 159 -12.64 11.70 -5.26
C SER A 159 -13.15 13.11 -5.04
N LEU A 160 -12.28 14.11 -5.07
CA LEU A 160 -12.69 15.51 -4.90
C LEU A 160 -13.70 15.94 -5.97
N LYS A 161 -13.47 15.56 -7.24
CA LYS A 161 -14.41 15.85 -8.34
C LYS A 161 -15.76 15.17 -8.15
N ALA A 162 -15.79 13.96 -7.61
CA ALA A 162 -17.04 13.26 -7.32
C ALA A 162 -17.82 13.97 -6.19
N SER A 163 -17.12 14.39 -5.13
CA SER A 163 -17.73 15.13 -4.02
C SER A 163 -18.24 16.51 -4.44
N GLU A 164 -17.52 17.24 -5.29
CA GLU A 164 -17.96 18.54 -5.81
C GLU A 164 -19.22 18.40 -6.66
N LYS A 165 -19.27 17.39 -7.54
CA LYS A 165 -20.45 17.14 -8.37
C LYS A 165 -21.70 16.85 -7.53
N ASP A 166 -21.56 16.05 -6.47
CA ASP A 166 -22.67 15.75 -5.57
C ASP A 166 -23.19 17.00 -4.84
N LEU A 167 -22.38 18.06 -4.68
CA LEU A 167 -22.79 19.33 -4.08
C LEU A 167 -23.46 20.28 -5.09
N ASP A 168 -23.06 20.22 -6.36
CA ASP A 168 -23.63 21.05 -7.44
C ASP A 168 -24.99 20.49 -7.95
N ASP A 169 -25.24 19.19 -7.76
CA ASP A 169 -26.48 18.51 -8.15
C ASP A 169 -27.60 18.62 -7.06
N GLU A 170 -27.33 19.23 -5.90
CA GLU A 170 -28.30 19.56 -4.82
C GLU A 170 -28.86 21.00 -4.93
#